data_AF-A0A090R6Z6-F1
#
_entry.id   AF-A0A090R6Z6-F1
#
_cell.length_a   1.000
_cell.length_b   1.000
_cell.length_c   1.000
_cell.angle_alpha   90.00
_cell.angle_beta   90.00
_cell.angle_gamma   90.00
#
_symmetry.space_group_name_H-M   'P 1'
#
loop_
_entity.id
_entity.type
_entity.pdbx_description
1 polymer ?
#
loop_
_entity_poly.entity_id
_entity_poly.type
_entity_poly.pdbx_seq_one_letter_code
_entity_poly.pdbx_strand_id
1 'polypeptide(L)'
;MFFAFTTILGWNYYGERCVTYLFGVKAILPYKIFFLVLIAAGAFMKLDMIWLIADIVNGLMAIPNLIGLILLREVIITETRQFFDQLAAKSSTSLKESAI
;
A
#
# COMPACT_ATOMS: atom_id res chain seq x y z
N MET A 1 16.33 -1.00 16.36
CA MET A 1 15.60 -2.29 16.23
C MET A 1 14.16 -2.10 15.79
N PHE A 2 13.35 -1.29 16.51
CA PHE A 2 11.91 -1.15 16.25
C PHE A 2 11.56 -0.66 14.84
N PHE A 3 12.32 0.29 14.28
CA PHE A 3 12.08 0.79 12.93
C PHE A 3 12.19 -0.32 11.86
N ALA A 4 13.29 -1.06 11.84
CA ALA A 4 13.47 -2.16 10.90
C ALA A 4 12.39 -3.24 11.07
N PHE A 5 12.01 -3.55 12.32
CA PHE A 5 10.95 -4.51 12.61
C PHE A 5 9.58 -4.05 12.08
N THR A 6 9.18 -2.80 12.34
CA THR A 6 7.90 -2.27 11.84
C THR A 6 7.89 -2.16 10.32
N THR A 7 9.02 -1.80 9.70
CA THR A 7 9.17 -1.81 8.23
C THR A 7 8.97 -3.22 7.68
N ILE A 8 9.67 -4.22 8.21
CA ILE A 8 9.55 -5.62 7.76
C ILE A 8 8.11 -6.14 7.87
N LEU A 9 7.42 -5.84 8.99
CA LEU A 9 6.01 -6.21 9.16
C LEU A 9 5.11 -5.51 8.15
N GLY A 10 5.35 -4.23 7.87
CA GLY A 10 4.64 -3.48 6.83
C GLY A 10 4.79 -4.16 5.46
N TRP A 11 6.03 -4.44 5.05
CA TRP A 11 6.33 -5.13 3.79
C TRP A 11 5.69 -6.52 3.70
N ASN A 12 5.63 -7.28 4.81
CA ASN A 12 4.93 -8.55 4.84
C ASN A 12 3.44 -8.38 4.53
N TYR A 13 2.78 -7.41 5.18
CA TYR A 13 1.35 -7.15 4.98
C TYR A 13 1.04 -6.68 3.55
N TYR A 14 1.84 -5.77 2.99
CA TYR A 14 1.65 -5.32 1.61
C TYR A 14 1.76 -6.49 0.62
N GLY A 15 2.79 -7.33 0.75
CA GLY A 15 2.93 -8.48 -0.13
C GLY A 15 1.86 -9.56 0.11
N GLU A 16 1.35 -9.74 1.33
CA GLU A 16 0.20 -10.60 1.60
C GLU A 16 -1.03 -10.15 0.80
N ARG A 17 -1.29 -8.84 0.74
CA ARG A 17 -2.40 -8.28 -0.04
C ARG A 17 -2.20 -8.51 -1.53
N CYS A 18 -0.99 -8.30 -2.05
CA CYS A 18 -0.66 -8.58 -3.45
C CYS A 18 -0.85 -10.06 -3.80
N VAL A 19 -0.37 -10.97 -2.96
CA VAL A 19 -0.52 -12.43 -3.16
C VAL A 19 -1.99 -12.84 -3.05
N THR A 20 -2.74 -12.28 -2.10
CA THR A 20 -4.17 -12.56 -1.97
C THR A 20 -4.94 -12.08 -3.19
N TYR A 21 -4.56 -10.94 -3.77
CA TYR A 21 -5.14 -10.43 -5.01
C TYR A 21 -4.85 -11.36 -6.20
N LEU A 22 -3.62 -11.88 -6.30
CA LEU A 22 -3.19 -12.68 -7.46
C LEU A 22 -3.59 -14.17 -7.38
N PHE A 23 -3.50 -14.78 -6.20
CA PHE A 23 -3.66 -16.22 -5.97
C PHE A 23 -4.77 -16.58 -4.97
N GLY A 24 -5.43 -15.58 -4.38
CA GLY A 24 -6.48 -15.78 -3.38
C GLY A 24 -5.96 -16.06 -1.97
N VAL A 25 -6.91 -16.18 -1.03
CA VAL A 25 -6.66 -16.28 0.42
C VAL A 25 -5.84 -17.52 0.81
N LYS A 26 -5.92 -18.60 0.01
CA LYS A 26 -5.22 -19.86 0.28
C LYS A 26 -3.69 -19.73 0.15
N ALA A 27 -3.19 -18.73 -0.57
CA ALA A 27 -1.76 -18.52 -0.80
C ALA A 27 -1.06 -17.69 0.30
N ILE A 28 -1.80 -17.21 1.31
CA ILE A 28 -1.24 -16.38 2.40
C ILE A 28 -0.21 -17.15 3.23
N LEU A 29 -0.55 -18.37 3.66
CA LEU A 29 0.33 -19.20 4.49
C LEU A 29 1.66 -19.55 3.79
N PRO A 30 1.67 -20.07 2.55
CA PRO A 30 2.94 -20.35 1.87
C PRO A 30 3.76 -19.08 1.61
N TYR A 31 3.11 -17.94 1.33
CA TYR A 31 3.80 -16.65 1.19
C TYR A 31 4.51 -16.22 2.49
N LYS A 32 3.85 -16.36 3.66
CA LYS A 32 4.47 -16.02 4.95
C LYS A 32 5.71 -16.85 5.25
N ILE A 33 5.64 -18.15 4.99
CA ILE A 33 6.78 -19.06 5.16
C ILE A 33 7.92 -18.65 4.24
N PHE A 34 7.62 -18.39 2.97
CA PHE A 34 8.61 -17.93 1.99
C PHE A 34 9.25 -16.60 2.39
N PHE A 35 8.47 -15.63 2.85
CA PHE A 35 8.95 -14.33 3.29
C PHE A 35 9.90 -14.42 4.49
N LEU A 36 9.61 -15.29 5.46
CA LEU A 36 10.50 -15.54 6.61
C LEU A 36 11.85 -16.13 6.15
N VAL A 37 11.82 -17.10 5.22
CA VAL A 37 13.04 -17.69 4.65
C VAL A 37 13.86 -16.63 3.89
N LEU A 38 13.20 -15.76 3.11
CA LEU A 38 13.87 -14.65 2.41
C LEU A 38 14.55 -13.68 3.36
N ILE A 39 13.92 -13.31 4.49
CA ILE A 39 14.54 -12.43 5.48
C ILE A 39 15.79 -13.10 6.08
N ALA A 40 15.68 -14.37 6.45
CA ALA A 40 16.82 -15.11 6.98
C ALA A 40 17.96 -15.20 5.95
N ALA A 41 17.64 -15.44 4.68
CA ALA A 41 18.62 -15.45 3.59
C ALA A 41 19.23 -14.06 3.30
N GLY A 42 18.43 -12.99 3.43
CA GLY A 42 18.84 -11.61 3.19
C GLY A 42 19.96 -11.15 4.12
N ALA A 43 20.07 -11.73 5.32
CA ALA A 43 21.18 -11.46 6.23
C ALA A 43 22.56 -11.90 5.68
N PHE A 44 22.59 -12.82 4.71
CA PHE A 44 23.81 -13.31 4.07
C PHE A 44 24.11 -12.60 2.74
N MET A 45 23.23 -11.73 2.26
CA MET A 45 23.41 -11.00 1.00
C MET A 45 24.23 -9.72 1.19
N LYS A 46 24.97 -9.31 0.15
CA LYS A 46 25.69 -8.03 0.15
C LYS A 46 24.71 -6.86 0.11
N LEU A 47 25.01 -5.82 0.87
CA LEU A 47 24.19 -4.61 0.99
C LEU A 47 23.90 -3.96 -0.38
N ASP A 48 24.91 -3.83 -1.23
CA ASP A 48 24.76 -3.21 -2.57
C ASP A 48 23.77 -3.98 -3.45
N MET A 49 23.76 -5.32 -3.35
CA MET A 49 22.82 -6.15 -4.10
C MET A 49 21.40 -5.99 -3.56
N ILE A 50 21.22 -5.85 -2.24
CA ILE A 50 19.92 -5.62 -1.63
C ILE A 50 19.34 -4.29 -2.10
N TRP A 51 20.14 -3.21 -2.10
CA TRP A 51 19.71 -1.90 -2.59
C TRP A 51 19.37 -1.93 -4.08
N LEU A 52 20.22 -2.53 -4.91
CA LEU A 52 19.97 -2.65 -6.35
C LEU A 52 18.66 -3.39 -6.65
N ILE A 53 18.44 -4.53 -5.99
CA ILE A 53 17.20 -5.30 -6.16
C ILE A 53 16.02 -4.44 -5.69
N ALA A 54 16.09 -3.85 -4.50
CA ALA A 54 15.03 -3.02 -3.95
C ALA A 54 14.63 -1.88 -4.90
N ASP A 55 15.59 -1.17 -5.48
CA ASP A 55 15.32 -0.07 -6.40
C ASP A 55 14.64 -0.56 -7.69
N ILE A 56 15.06 -1.71 -8.22
CA ILE A 56 14.45 -2.30 -9.43
C ILE A 56 13.00 -2.72 -9.17
N VAL A 57 12.73 -3.47 -8.08
CA VAL A 57 11.34 -3.90 -7.79
C VAL A 57 10.45 -2.72 -7.41
N ASN A 58 10.95 -1.72 -6.70
CA ASN A 58 10.19 -0.51 -6.38
C ASN A 58 9.88 0.30 -7.63
N GLY A 59 10.83 0.44 -8.55
CA GLY A 59 10.60 1.06 -9.85
C GLY A 59 9.54 0.33 -10.65
N LEU A 60 9.63 -1.01 -10.73
CA LEU A 60 8.67 -1.83 -11.45
C LEU A 60 7.26 -1.76 -10.85
N MET A 61 7.14 -1.62 -9.53
CA MET A 61 5.86 -1.42 -8.84
C MET A 61 5.31 0.00 -9.03
N ALA A 62 6.17 1.02 -9.00
CA ALA A 62 5.78 2.42 -9.10
C ALA A 62 5.31 2.80 -10.53
N ILE A 63 5.97 2.29 -11.57
CA ILE A 63 5.64 2.59 -12.97
C ILE A 63 4.15 2.35 -13.30
N PRO A 64 3.57 1.15 -13.13
CA PRO A 64 2.17 0.90 -13.46
C PRO A 64 1.21 1.70 -12.57
N ASN A 65 1.55 1.91 -11.29
CA ASN A 65 0.74 2.70 -10.37
C ASN A 65 0.66 4.17 -10.82
N LEU A 66 1.81 4.78 -11.14
CA LEU A 66 1.89 6.17 -11.61
C LEU A 66 1.19 6.37 -12.95
N ILE A 67 1.32 5.43 -13.89
CA ILE A 67 0.59 5.47 -15.16
C ILE A 67 -0.93 5.44 -14.89
N GLY A 68 -1.40 4.53 -14.05
CA GLY A 68 -2.81 4.46 -13.65
C GLY A 68 -3.29 5.77 -13.03
N LEU A 69 -2.51 6.35 -12.12
CA LEU A 69 -2.84 7.60 -11.44
C LEU A 69 -3.00 8.77 -12.42
N ILE A 70 -2.07 8.89 -13.40
CA ILE A 70 -2.12 9.97 -14.39
C ILE A 70 -3.33 9.82 -15.32
N LEU A 71 -3.69 8.58 -15.69
CA LEU A 71 -4.87 8.29 -16.52
C LEU A 71 -6.18 8.54 -15.75
N LEU A 72 -6.23 8.20 -14.47
CA LEU A 72 -7.41 8.35 -13.61
C LEU A 72 -7.53 9.74 -12.97
N ARG A 73 -6.64 10.68 -13.28
CA ARG A 73 -6.59 12.00 -12.61
C ARG A 73 -7.93 12.74 -12.63
N GLU A 74 -8.68 12.65 -13.73
CA GLU A 74 -9.95 13.36 -13.88
C GLU A 74 -11.03 12.77 -12.97
N VAL A 75 -11.06 11.44 -12.84
CA VAL A 75 -11.94 10.73 -11.91
C VAL A 75 -11.61 11.12 -10.47
N ILE A 76 -10.33 11.11 -10.10
CA ILE A 76 -9.89 11.46 -8.74
C ILE A 76 -10.28 12.89 -8.37
N ILE A 77 -10.08 13.86 -9.27
CA ILE A 77 -10.46 15.26 -9.03
C ILE A 77 -11.98 15.39 -8.85
N THR A 78 -12.76 14.65 -9.65
CA THR A 78 -14.23 14.68 -9.59
C THR A 78 -14.74 14.11 -8.27
N GLU A 79 -14.26 12.92 -7.89
CA GLU A 79 -14.59 12.26 -6.61
C GLU A 79 -14.16 13.10 -5.40
N THR A 80 -12.98 13.73 -5.48
CA THR A 80 -12.48 14.60 -4.40
C THR A 80 -13.40 15.79 -4.19
N ARG A 81 -13.86 16.46 -5.25
CA ARG A 81 -14.81 17.57 -5.13
C ARG A 81 -16.13 17.11 -4.51
N GLN A 82 -16.69 16.00 -4.99
CA GLN A 82 -17.92 15.45 -4.43
C GLN A 82 -17.80 15.11 -2.95
N PHE A 83 -16.68 14.53 -2.51
CA PHE A 83 -16.43 14.24 -1.10
C PHE A 83 -16.43 15.49 -0.23
N PHE A 84 -15.78 16.58 -0.67
CA PHE A 84 -15.76 17.84 0.08
C PHE A 84 -17.12 18.54 0.09
N ASP A 85 -17.86 18.50 -1.02
CA ASP A 85 -19.21 19.06 -1.10
C ASP A 85 -20.17 18.33 -0.14
N GLN A 86 -20.09 16.99 -0.08
CA GLN A 86 -20.87 16.18 0.88
C GLN A 86 -20.47 16.47 2.33
N LEU A 87 -19.18 16.66 2.60
CA LEU A 87 -18.70 16.97 3.94
C LEU A 87 -19.23 18.34 4.43
N ALA A 88 -19.22 19.35 3.57
CA ALA A 88 -19.73 20.69 3.85
C ALA A 88 -21.26 20.70 4.06
N ALA A 89 -21.99 19.90 3.26
CA ALA A 89 -23.43 19.72 3.46
C ALA A 89 -23.73 19.04 4.81
N LYS A 90 -22.97 17.99 5.16
CA LYS A 90 -23.14 17.24 6.41
C LYS A 90 -22.81 18.08 7.65
N SER A 91 -21.78 18.93 7.61
CA SER A 91 -21.45 19.83 8.72
C SER A 91 -22.55 20.87 8.94
N SER A 92 -23.13 21.41 7.86
CA SER A 92 -24.20 22.41 7.93
C SER A 92 -25.51 21.84 8.49
N THR A 93 -25.84 20.59 8.16
CA THR A 93 -26.98 19.87 8.74
C THR A 93 -26.75 19.57 10.23
N SER A 94 -25.55 19.12 10.61
CA SER A 94 -25.21 18.84 12.01
C SER A 94 -25.28 20.09 12.91
N LEU A 95 -24.91 21.27 12.40
CA LEU A 95 -25.02 22.54 13.13
C LEU A 95 -26.48 23.02 13.28
N LYS A 96 -27.36 22.70 12.32
CA LYS A 96 -28.79 22.98 12.43
C LYS A 96 -29.47 22.06 13.45
N GLU A 97 -29.07 20.78 13.49
CA GLU A 97 -29.60 19.81 14.47
C GLU A 97 -29.13 20.06 15.91
N SER A 98 -27.98 20.72 16.11
CA SER A 98 -27.46 21.08 17.44
C SER A 98 -27.85 22.49 17.91
N ALA A 99 -28.51 23.27 17.06
CA ALA A 99 -29.09 24.58 17.39
C ALA A 99 -30.62 24.52 17.61
N ILE A 100 -31.22 23.32 17.56
CA ILE A 100 -32.62 23.02 17.87
C ILE A 100 -32.70 22.32 19.23
#